data_AF-A0A924ZDL1-F1
#
_entry.id   AF-A0A924ZDL1-F1
#
_cell.length_a   1.000
_cell.length_b   1.000
_cell.length_c   1.000
_cell.angle_alpha   90.00
_cell.angle_beta   90.00
_cell.angle_gamma   90.00
#
_symmetry.space_group_name_H-M   'P 1'
#
loop_
_entity.id
_entity.type
_entity.pdbx_description
1 polymer ?
#
loop_
_entity_poly.entity_id
_entity_poly.type
_entity_poly.pdbx_seq_one_letter_code
_entity_poly.pdbx_strand_id
1 'polypeptide(L)' 'MNRRRFLYGMTASSALVLTGAAVFAATYTDAVVSQLTKQGFYNIAVQTTWLGRVRILADRGDGQREIILNPRTGEV' A
#
# COMPACT_ATOMS: atom_id res chain seq x y z
N MET A 1 -15.57 48.00 36.15
CA MET A 1 -15.31 46.91 37.13
C MET A 1 -16.54 45.99 37.08
N ASN A 2 -16.52 44.74 36.62
CA ASN A 2 -15.56 43.66 36.81
C ASN A 2 -15.53 42.70 35.61
N ARG A 3 -14.34 42.50 35.05
CA ARG A 3 -14.01 41.74 33.82
C ARG A 3 -13.53 40.31 34.10
N ARG A 4 -14.09 39.64 35.10
CA ARG A 4 -13.57 38.35 35.58
C ARG A 4 -14.71 37.56 36.22
N ARG A 5 -14.79 36.27 35.90
CA ARG A 5 -15.86 35.29 36.22
C ARG A 5 -16.90 35.30 35.10
N PHE A 6 -16.83 34.43 34.09
CA PHE A 6 -17.18 33.02 34.26
C PHE A 6 -16.75 32.18 33.03
N LEU A 7 -15.47 32.25 32.61
CA LEU A 7 -14.88 31.33 31.63
C LEU A 7 -14.44 30.01 32.30
N TYR A 8 -15.34 29.40 33.05
CA TYR A 8 -15.18 28.05 33.60
C TYR A 8 -16.48 27.30 33.36
N GLY A 9 -16.64 26.81 32.14
CA GLY A 9 -17.77 25.99 31.77
C GLY A 9 -17.47 25.28 30.46
N MET A 10 -17.41 23.95 30.55
CA MET A 10 -17.55 23.03 29.43
C MET A 10 -16.23 22.61 28.75
N THR A 11 -15.49 21.79 29.50
CA THR A 11 -14.75 20.64 28.97
C THR A 11 -15.66 19.81 28.06
N ALA A 12 -15.65 20.10 26.76
CA ALA A 12 -16.24 19.24 25.73
C ALA A 12 -15.12 18.34 25.19
N SER A 13 -15.01 17.17 25.80
CA SER A 13 -14.17 16.06 25.36
C SER A 13 -14.45 15.75 23.89
N SER A 14 -13.58 16.19 22.98
CA SER A 14 -13.58 15.69 21.60
C SER A 14 -13.09 14.25 21.65
N ALA A 15 -14.03 13.31 21.61
CA ALA A 15 -13.78 11.91 21.38
C ALA A 15 -13.12 11.77 20.00
N LEU A 16 -11.79 11.63 20.00
CA LEU A 16 -11.02 11.27 18.83
C LEU A 16 -11.37 9.82 18.48
N VAL A 17 -12.37 9.63 17.61
CA VAL A 17 -12.67 8.33 17.03
C VAL A 17 -11.51 7.99 16.10
N LEU A 18 -10.53 7.23 16.60
CA LEU A 18 -9.54 6.56 15.77
C LEU A 18 -10.28 5.46 14.98
N THR A 19 -10.86 5.83 13.83
CA THR A 19 -11.19 4.85 12.79
C THR A 19 -9.87 4.22 12.36
N GLY A 20 -9.60 3.00 12.83
CA GLY A 20 -8.43 2.23 12.44
C GLY A 20 -8.43 2.02 10.94
N ALA A 21 -7.67 2.84 10.21
CA ALA A 21 -7.34 2.56 8.84
C ALA A 21 -6.54 1.25 8.86
N ALA A 22 -7.11 0.18 8.32
CA ALA A 22 -6.39 -1.05 8.11
C ALA A 22 -5.21 -0.72 7.19
N VAL A 23 -4.02 -0.60 7.78
CA VAL A 23 -2.77 -0.49 7.03
C VAL A 23 -2.55 -1.86 6.42
N PHE A 24 -3.03 -2.05 5.19
CA PHE A 24 -2.66 -3.22 4.39
C PHE A 24 -1.14 -3.12 4.16
N ALA A 25 -0.39 -4.02 4.78
CA ALA A 25 1.05 -4.11 4.54
C ALA A 25 1.26 -4.43 3.05
N ALA A 26 1.92 -3.53 2.33
CA ALA A 26 2.22 -3.74 0.91
C ALA A 26 3.21 -4.90 0.76
N THR A 27 2.88 -5.87 -0.08
CA THR A 27 3.76 -7.02 -0.34
C THR A 27 4.89 -6.65 -1.30
N TYR A 28 5.98 -7.42 -1.32
CA TYR A 28 7.05 -7.26 -2.32
C TYR A 28 6.49 -7.34 -3.75
N THR A 29 5.50 -8.21 -3.97
CA THR A 29 4.78 -8.33 -5.24
C THR A 29 4.10 -7.01 -5.62
N ASP A 30 3.38 -6.36 -4.68
CA ASP A 30 2.68 -5.10 -4.93
C ASP A 30 3.67 -3.97 -5.26
N ALA A 31 4.84 -3.96 -4.62
CA ALA A 31 5.89 -2.99 -4.92
C ALA A 31 6.42 -3.14 -6.35
N VAL A 32 6.64 -4.38 -6.81
CA VAL A 32 7.07 -4.66 -8.18
C VAL A 32 5.98 -4.29 -9.18
N VAL A 33 4.72 -4.65 -8.92
CA VAL A 33 3.59 -4.29 -9.79
C VAL A 33 3.43 -2.77 -9.89
N SER A 34 3.56 -2.05 -8.78
CA SER A 34 3.53 -0.58 -8.75
C SER A 34 4.67 0.02 -9.56
N GLN A 35 5.88 -0.54 -9.44
CA GLN A 35 7.03 -0.09 -10.21
C GLN A 35 6.84 -0.34 -11.72
N LEU A 36 6.36 -1.52 -12.12
CA LEU A 36 6.07 -1.84 -13.52
C LEU A 36 5.01 -0.91 -14.09
N THR A 37 3.96 -0.64 -13.32
CA THR A 37 2.90 0.32 -13.71
C THR A 37 3.48 1.72 -13.92
N LYS A 38 4.30 2.22 -12.97
CA LYS A 38 4.98 3.53 -13.09
C LYS A 38 5.94 3.59 -14.29
N GLN A 39 6.48 2.45 -14.68
CA GLN A 39 7.32 2.31 -15.85
C GLN A 39 6.51 2.21 -17.16
N GLY A 40 5.18 2.18 -17.11
CA GLY A 40 4.32 2.11 -18.31
C GLY A 40 4.14 0.69 -18.87
N PHE A 41 4.40 -0.35 -18.07
CA PHE A 41 3.95 -1.69 -18.41
C PHE A 41 2.44 -1.82 -18.19
N TYR A 42 1.80 -2.68 -18.98
CA TYR A 42 0.38 -3.01 -18.93
C TYR A 42 0.18 -4.54 -19.00
N ASN A 43 -1.07 -5.00 -18.94
CA ASN A 43 -1.42 -6.44 -18.90
C ASN A 43 -0.62 -7.23 -17.84
N ILE A 44 -0.49 -6.68 -16.63
CA ILE A 44 0.33 -7.30 -15.58
C ILE A 44 -0.40 -8.51 -14.99
N ALA A 45 0.15 -9.70 -15.19
CA ALA A 45 -0.34 -10.95 -14.65
C ALA A 45 0.56 -11.45 -13.52
N VAL A 46 -0.03 -11.75 -12.36
CA VAL A 46 0.67 -12.28 -11.19
C VAL A 46 0.21 -13.71 -10.96
N GLN A 47 1.15 -14.65 -10.92
CA GLN A 47 0.88 -16.08 -10.74
C GLN A 47 1.77 -16.66 -9.66
N THR A 48 1.22 -17.56 -8.85
CA THR A 48 2.03 -18.36 -7.92
C THR A 48 2.48 -19.64 -8.63
N THR A 49 3.77 -19.91 -8.57
CA THR A 49 4.38 -21.14 -9.08
C THR A 49 4.25 -22.26 -8.06
N TRP A 50 4.41 -23.51 -8.50
CA TRP A 50 4.37 -24.67 -7.60
C TRP A 50 5.49 -24.68 -6.54
N LEU A 51 6.58 -23.94 -6.77
CA LEU A 51 7.69 -23.78 -5.82
C LEU A 51 7.45 -22.64 -4.81
N GLY A 52 6.25 -22.05 -4.78
CA GLY A 52 5.90 -20.96 -3.87
C GLY A 52 6.54 -19.61 -4.23
N ARG A 53 7.14 -19.49 -5.41
CA ARG A 53 7.57 -18.20 -5.97
C ARG A 53 6.44 -17.52 -6.72
N VAL A 54 6.51 -16.21 -6.82
CA VAL A 54 5.57 -15.42 -7.61
C VAL A 54 6.21 -15.08 -8.95
N ARG A 55 5.50 -15.37 -10.04
CA ARG A 55 5.82 -14.97 -11.40
C ARG A 55 4.97 -13.77 -11.78
N ILE A 56 5.60 -12.69 -12.22
CA ILE A 56 4.96 -11.48 -12.73
C ILE A 56 5.30 -11.36 -14.21
N LEU A 57 4.29 -11.39 -15.06
CA LEU A 57 4.40 -11.12 -16.49
C LEU A 57 3.79 -9.76 -16.78
N ALA A 58 4.46 -8.95 -17.58
CA ALA A 58 4.00 -7.61 -17.91
C ALA A 58 4.39 -7.24 -19.34
N ASP A 59 3.46 -6.65 -20.07
CA ASP A 59 3.65 -6.25 -21.46
C ASP A 59 3.97 -4.76 -21.55
N ARG A 60 4.70 -4.38 -22.59
CA ARG A 60 4.95 -2.99 -22.99
C ARG A 60 5.05 -2.95 -24.52
N GLY A 61 4.85 -1.78 -25.13
CA GLY A 61 4.88 -1.64 -26.59
C GLY A 61 6.17 -2.13 -27.27
N ASP A 62 7.29 -2.21 -26.54
CA ASP A 62 8.60 -2.69 -27.00
C ASP A 62 8.91 -4.15 -26.64
N GLY A 63 8.04 -4.83 -25.88
CA GLY A 63 8.23 -6.24 -25.53
C GLY A 63 7.53 -6.69 -24.24
N GLN A 64 7.96 -7.83 -23.71
CA GLN A 64 7.42 -8.41 -22.49
C GLN A 64 8.52 -8.53 -21.42
N ARG A 65 8.13 -8.36 -20.17
CA ARG A 65 8.99 -8.58 -19.00
C ARG A 65 8.42 -9.68 -18.13
N GLU A 66 9.31 -10.60 -17.76
CA GLU A 66 9.05 -11.64 -16.77
C GLU A 66 9.91 -11.43 -15.53
N ILE A 67 9.32 -11.55 -14.35
CA ILE A 67 9.99 -11.44 -13.06
C ILE A 67 9.57 -12.63 -12.20
N ILE A 68 10.54 -13.37 -11.65
CA ILE A 68 10.30 -14.41 -10.66
C ILE A 68 10.76 -13.88 -9.31
N LEU A 69 9.85 -13.60 -8.38
CA LEU A 69 10.22 -13.19 -7.04
C LEU A 69 9.94 -14.23 -5.96
N ASN A 70 10.76 -14.25 -4.92
CA ASN A 70 10.42 -14.86 -3.66
C ASN A 70 9.52 -13.90 -2.87
N PRO A 71 8.23 -14.22 -2.64
CA PRO A 71 7.29 -13.29 -2.01
C PRO A 71 7.61 -13.00 -0.53
N ARG A 72 8.48 -13.79 0.12
CA ARG A 72 8.85 -13.61 1.52
C ARG A 72 10.08 -12.74 1.72
N THR A 73 11.05 -12.82 0.81
CA THR A 73 12.33 -12.11 0.92
C THR A 73 12.45 -10.93 -0.06
N GLY A 74 11.69 -10.94 -1.16
CA GLY A 74 11.80 -9.97 -2.23
C GLY A 74 12.94 -10.24 -3.21
N GLU A 75 13.63 -11.38 -3.10
CA GLU A 75 14.66 -11.80 -4.06
C GLU A 75 14.06 -12.02 -5.44
N VAL A 76 14.74 -11.54 -6.48
CA VAL A 76 14.35 -11.62 -7.90
C VAL A 76 15.39 -12.40 -8.68
#